data_AF-A0A7C2F1A6-F1
#
_entry.id   AF-A0A7C2F1A6-F1
#
_cell.length_a   1.000
_cell.length_b   1.000
_cell.length_c   1.000
_cell.angle_alpha   90.00
_cell.angle_beta   90.00
_cell.angle_gamma   90.00
#
_symmetry.space_group_name_H-M   'P 1'
#
loop_
_entity.id
_entity.type
_entity.pdbx_description
1 polymer ?
#
loop_
_entity_poly.entity_id
_entity_poly.type
_entity_poly.pdbx_seq_one_letter_code
_entity_poly.pdbx_strand_id
1 'polypeptide(L)'
;MKPVLVLVNLHAAPLLSSDLIAAEEVIDRAGMLLDTCRASGVPALHLFTDRDQKSRRLESFAALESEPVISTGVFTIMLDPDVERAVNRSGCDTILLAGARLHDELRVASTEALSRGFSLIIIEDAVASDDPIHAASTQIYLQDRGARFITAEEMASLLGEKPREESPTSPDCLDALIAGGRVDVQGPARRIVHHSPSHSDEKLWAVHVCDAEQVAIASEASKRAWPGWKSLPVEKRVEVLDRLAVLLEAESSALARQMAAEIGKPITNGLAEVSRAVALLKAVACHASDELQARCGDDSIVRHRPVGAIAMITPWNNPLAIPIGKIAPALLFGNTVVWKPAPAGSSVAIKVMKLLEAAGCPRGVTTLVCGDRTTALALMSDSNLDAITISGSL
;
A
#
# COMPACT_ATOMS: atom_id res chain seq x y z
N MET A 1 3.51 -31.22 -0.57
CA MET A 1 4.94 -30.83 -0.69
C MET A 1 5.79 -31.72 0.18
N LYS A 2 7.10 -31.70 -0.06
CA LYS A 2 8.09 -32.10 0.94
C LYS A 2 7.91 -31.25 2.21
N PRO A 3 8.23 -31.78 3.40
CA PRO A 3 7.95 -31.06 4.64
C PRO A 3 8.74 -29.73 4.63
N VAL A 4 8.05 -28.65 5.00
CA VAL A 4 8.58 -27.28 5.05
C VAL A 4 8.71 -26.94 6.52
N LEU A 5 9.87 -26.44 6.93
CA LEU A 5 10.08 -25.93 8.29
C LEU A 5 9.97 -24.41 8.28
N VAL A 6 8.94 -23.88 8.94
CA VAL A 6 8.79 -22.44 9.15
C VAL A 6 9.58 -22.04 10.38
N LEU A 7 10.43 -21.01 10.25
CA LEU A 7 11.10 -20.35 11.37
C LEU A 7 10.65 -18.89 11.38
N VAL A 8 9.95 -18.50 12.45
CA VAL A 8 9.49 -17.11 12.65
C VAL A 8 10.37 -16.45 13.68
N ASN A 9 11.02 -15.33 13.36
CA ASN A 9 11.76 -14.52 14.34
C ASN A 9 10.87 -13.43 14.95
N LEU A 10 10.31 -13.68 16.13
CA LEU A 10 9.57 -12.70 16.93
C LEU A 10 10.54 -12.02 17.91
N HIS A 11 11.25 -10.98 17.49
CA HIS A 11 12.23 -10.32 18.34
C HIS A 11 11.54 -9.60 19.52
N ALA A 12 11.96 -9.89 20.76
CA ALA A 12 11.37 -9.29 21.97
C ALA A 12 11.83 -7.85 22.29
N ALA A 13 12.84 -7.33 21.59
CA ALA A 13 13.34 -5.98 21.81
C ALA A 13 12.49 -4.97 21.02
N PRO A 14 12.03 -3.86 21.64
CA PRO A 14 11.35 -2.81 20.89
C PRO A 14 12.30 -2.33 19.77
N LEU A 15 11.82 -2.36 18.52
CA LEU A 15 12.42 -1.53 17.47
C LEU A 15 12.27 -0.08 17.98
N LEU A 16 13.34 0.44 18.57
CA LEU A 16 13.35 1.74 19.20
C LEU A 16 13.32 2.79 18.08
N SER A 17 12.27 3.61 18.11
CA SER A 17 11.86 4.66 17.15
C SER A 17 10.87 4.19 16.07
N SER A 18 9.82 5.01 15.85
CA SER A 18 8.75 5.04 14.81
C SER A 18 8.14 3.76 14.20
N ASP A 19 8.71 2.57 14.42
CA ASP A 19 8.50 1.34 13.67
C ASP A 19 7.70 0.29 14.44
N LEU A 20 7.07 0.71 15.55
CA LEU A 20 6.14 -0.13 16.33
C LEU A 20 5.02 -0.72 15.46
N ILE A 21 4.55 0.02 14.45
CA ILE A 21 3.49 -0.44 13.53
C ILE A 21 4.01 -1.57 12.62
N ALA A 22 5.24 -1.47 12.12
CA ALA A 22 5.82 -2.49 11.24
C ALA A 22 6.16 -3.78 12.00
N ALA A 23 6.56 -3.68 13.27
CA ALA A 23 6.79 -4.84 14.12
C ALA A 23 5.49 -5.61 14.40
N GLU A 24 4.41 -4.92 14.78
CA GLU A 24 3.10 -5.55 15.03
C GLU A 24 2.55 -6.20 13.76
N GLU A 25 2.65 -5.54 12.60
CA GLU A 25 2.18 -6.10 11.33
C GLU A 25 2.96 -7.36 10.91
N VAL A 26 4.28 -7.40 11.12
CA VAL A 26 5.08 -8.61 10.85
C VAL A 26 4.75 -9.74 11.81
N ILE A 27 4.50 -9.42 13.07
CA ILE A 27 4.09 -10.40 14.09
C ILE A 27 2.73 -11.01 13.72
N ASP A 28 1.75 -10.18 13.36
CA ASP A 28 0.41 -10.63 12.95
C ASP A 28 0.48 -11.52 11.72
N ARG A 29 1.23 -11.11 10.69
CA ARG A 29 1.41 -11.90 9.47
C ARG A 29 2.15 -13.21 9.72
N ALA A 30 3.13 -13.20 10.63
CA ALA A 30 3.78 -14.43 11.04
C ALA A 30 2.82 -15.38 11.79
N GLY A 31 1.92 -14.84 12.61
CA GLY A 31 0.81 -15.61 13.20
C GLY A 31 -0.06 -16.28 12.13
N MET A 32 -0.45 -15.54 11.09
CA MET A 32 -1.25 -16.06 9.97
C MET A 32 -0.52 -17.17 9.20
N LEU A 33 0.80 -17.04 8.99
CA LEU A 33 1.63 -18.07 8.35
C LEU A 33 1.61 -19.38 9.14
N LEU A 34 1.72 -19.27 10.47
CA LEU A 34 1.68 -20.42 11.37
C LEU A 34 0.31 -21.11 11.33
N ASP A 35 -0.77 -20.33 11.34
CA ASP A 35 -2.14 -20.88 11.18
C ASP A 35 -2.34 -21.60 9.85
N THR A 36 -1.76 -21.07 8.77
CA THR A 36 -1.81 -21.71 7.44
C THR A 36 -1.04 -23.02 7.43
N CYS A 37 0.12 -23.07 8.07
CA CYS A 37 0.91 -24.30 8.18
C CYS A 37 0.17 -25.37 9.02
N ARG A 38 -0.47 -24.96 10.12
CA ARG A 38 -1.33 -25.82 10.95
C ARG A 38 -2.45 -26.44 10.14
N ALA A 39 -3.22 -25.61 9.43
CA ALA A 39 -4.34 -26.05 8.60
C ALA A 39 -3.90 -27.00 7.48
N SER A 40 -2.69 -26.81 6.96
CA SER A 40 -2.09 -27.65 5.91
C SER A 40 -1.38 -28.91 6.41
N GLY A 41 -1.30 -29.12 7.73
CA GLY A 41 -0.55 -30.24 8.33
C GLY A 41 0.96 -30.18 8.07
N VAL A 42 1.49 -28.99 7.81
CA VAL A 42 2.92 -28.75 7.54
C VAL A 42 3.64 -28.48 8.87
N PRO A 43 4.76 -29.17 9.17
CA PRO A 43 5.47 -28.99 10.42
C PRO A 43 6.03 -27.57 10.59
N ALA A 44 5.55 -26.79 11.55
CA ALA A 44 6.10 -25.47 11.88
C ALA A 44 6.97 -25.53 13.15
N LEU A 45 8.02 -24.70 13.21
CA LEU A 45 8.89 -24.57 14.39
C LEU A 45 8.96 -23.12 14.83
N HIS A 46 8.57 -22.87 16.08
CA HIS A 46 8.53 -21.50 16.60
C HIS A 46 9.89 -21.18 17.22
N LEU A 47 10.60 -20.20 16.66
CA LEU A 47 11.86 -19.72 17.21
C LEU A 47 11.64 -18.35 17.86
N PHE A 48 11.80 -18.27 19.16
CA PHE A 48 11.66 -17.01 19.87
C PHE A 48 13.04 -16.46 20.24
N THR A 49 13.45 -15.35 19.63
CA THR A 49 14.75 -14.73 19.91
C THR A 49 14.60 -13.69 21.02
N ASP A 50 15.03 -14.04 22.24
CA ASP A 50 15.13 -13.12 23.38
C ASP A 50 16.59 -12.88 23.76
N ARG A 51 17.17 -11.81 23.20
CA ARG A 51 18.56 -11.40 23.49
C ARG A 51 18.78 -10.96 24.94
N ASP A 52 17.75 -10.55 25.67
CA ASP A 52 17.88 -9.89 26.98
C ASP A 52 17.33 -10.70 28.16
N GLN A 53 16.63 -11.83 27.93
CA GLN A 53 15.92 -12.63 28.94
C GLN A 53 15.01 -11.81 29.88
N LYS A 54 14.54 -10.64 29.45
CA LYS A 54 13.76 -9.69 30.28
C LYS A 54 12.28 -9.64 29.92
N SER A 55 11.85 -10.42 28.94
CA SER A 55 10.58 -10.20 28.25
C SER A 55 9.46 -11.06 28.84
N ARG A 56 8.73 -10.54 29.84
CA ARG A 56 7.47 -11.15 30.34
C ARG A 56 6.28 -10.95 29.36
N ARG A 57 6.44 -11.28 28.08
CA ARG A 57 5.37 -11.20 27.06
C ARG A 57 5.07 -12.54 26.39
N LEU A 58 5.23 -13.63 27.13
CA LEU A 58 4.87 -14.99 26.69
C LEU A 58 3.36 -15.30 26.81
N GLU A 59 2.55 -14.43 27.43
CA GLU A 59 1.13 -14.73 27.70
C GLU A 59 0.18 -14.41 26.54
N SER A 60 0.65 -13.81 25.43
CA SER A 60 -0.19 -13.39 24.30
C SER A 60 -0.23 -14.38 23.13
N PHE A 61 0.72 -15.31 23.05
CA PHE A 61 0.75 -16.36 22.04
C PHE A 61 0.49 -17.69 22.73
N ALA A 62 -0.77 -18.10 22.76
CA ALA A 62 -1.12 -19.44 23.21
C ALA A 62 -0.54 -20.44 22.21
N ALA A 63 0.67 -20.93 22.46
CA ALA A 63 1.15 -22.16 21.86
C ALA A 63 0.10 -23.24 22.16
N LEU A 64 -0.40 -23.93 21.13
CA LEU A 64 -1.15 -25.16 21.35
C LEU A 64 -0.22 -26.17 22.04
N GLU A 65 -0.77 -27.05 22.88
CA GLU A 65 -0.01 -28.04 23.68
C GLU A 65 0.93 -28.97 22.87
N SER A 66 0.88 -28.93 21.53
CA SER A 66 1.60 -29.83 20.60
C SER A 66 2.70 -29.20 19.74
N GLU A 67 2.96 -27.89 19.81
CA GLU A 67 3.97 -27.23 18.96
C GLU A 67 5.25 -26.85 19.73
N PRO A 68 6.45 -27.23 19.24
CA PRO A 68 7.70 -26.88 19.91
C PRO A 68 8.02 -25.39 19.74
N VAL A 69 8.08 -24.67 20.86
CA VAL A 69 8.63 -23.32 20.95
C VAL A 69 10.05 -23.40 21.50
N ILE A 70 11.03 -22.95 20.72
CA ILE A 70 12.42 -22.90 21.12
C ILE A 70 12.79 -21.44 21.38
N SER A 71 13.18 -21.13 22.62
CA SER A 71 13.73 -19.82 22.96
C SER A 71 15.23 -19.82 22.69
N THR A 72 15.70 -18.91 21.84
CA THR A 72 17.11 -18.78 21.47
C THR A 72 17.63 -17.38 21.81
N GLY A 73 18.94 -17.26 22.02
CA GLY A 73 19.59 -15.95 22.23
C GLY A 73 19.92 -15.23 20.93
N VAL A 74 20.00 -15.95 19.81
CA VAL A 74 20.29 -15.44 18.46
C VAL A 74 19.44 -16.24 17.48
N PHE A 75 18.90 -15.61 16.45
CA PHE A 75 18.18 -16.31 15.38
C PHE A 75 19.20 -16.97 14.43
N THR A 76 19.44 -18.26 14.64
CA THR A 76 20.42 -19.08 13.93
C THR A 76 19.89 -20.49 13.85
N ILE A 77 20.17 -21.15 12.73
CA ILE A 77 19.83 -22.55 12.48
C ILE A 77 20.92 -23.45 13.08
N MET A 78 22.16 -22.95 13.14
CA MET A 78 23.37 -23.73 13.39
C MET A 78 23.95 -23.57 14.79
N LEU A 79 23.93 -22.35 15.32
CA LEU A 79 24.64 -22.05 16.57
C LEU A 79 23.82 -22.43 17.80
N ASP A 80 22.54 -22.76 17.61
CA ASP A 80 21.64 -23.23 18.65
C ASP A 80 21.40 -24.76 18.52
N PRO A 81 21.92 -25.58 19.45
CA PRO A 81 21.78 -27.04 19.39
C PRO A 81 20.34 -27.55 19.45
N ASP A 82 19.39 -26.76 19.97
CA ASP A 82 17.98 -27.15 20.01
C ASP A 82 17.32 -26.92 18.65
N VAL A 83 17.61 -25.78 18.01
CA VAL A 83 17.16 -25.48 16.64
C VAL A 83 17.76 -26.47 15.65
N GLU A 84 19.07 -26.74 15.74
CA GLU A 84 19.73 -27.69 14.86
C GLU A 84 19.12 -29.10 14.98
N ARG A 85 18.86 -29.55 16.22
CA ARG A 85 18.21 -30.86 16.46
C ARG A 85 16.79 -30.90 15.90
N ALA A 86 16.02 -29.83 16.05
CA ALA A 86 14.66 -29.74 15.53
C ALA A 86 14.64 -29.76 13.99
N VAL A 87 15.53 -28.98 13.37
CA VAL A 87 15.70 -28.94 11.90
C VAL A 87 16.08 -30.31 11.37
N ASN A 88 17.07 -30.97 11.98
CA ASN A 88 17.51 -32.31 11.54
C ASN A 88 16.44 -33.39 11.73
N ARG A 89 15.59 -33.28 12.77
CA ARG A 89 14.47 -34.21 13.01
C ARG A 89 13.28 -33.99 12.10
N SER A 90 13.13 -32.80 11.52
CA SER A 90 11.98 -32.45 10.69
C SER A 90 11.91 -33.26 9.38
N GLY A 91 13.07 -33.70 8.87
CA GLY A 91 13.16 -34.36 7.56
C GLY A 91 12.85 -33.43 6.37
N CYS A 92 12.73 -32.12 6.61
CA CYS A 92 12.52 -31.08 5.61
C CYS A 92 13.77 -30.88 4.75
N ASP A 93 13.59 -30.56 3.47
CA ASP A 93 14.67 -30.07 2.59
C ASP A 93 14.48 -28.61 2.18
N THR A 94 13.40 -27.98 2.68
CA THR A 94 13.03 -26.60 2.42
C THR A 94 12.80 -25.87 3.75
N ILE A 95 13.43 -24.70 3.89
CA ILE A 95 13.27 -23.81 5.04
C ILE A 95 12.55 -22.55 4.59
N LEU A 96 11.55 -22.15 5.38
CA LEU A 96 10.78 -20.94 5.17
C LEU A 96 11.04 -19.98 6.33
N LEU A 97 11.49 -18.76 6.02
CA LEU A 97 11.84 -17.75 7.01
C LEU A 97 10.87 -16.58 6.96
N ALA A 98 10.46 -16.12 8.14
CA ALA A 98 9.73 -14.87 8.36
C ALA A 98 10.24 -14.19 9.63
N GLY A 99 10.05 -12.88 9.76
CA GLY A 99 10.38 -12.14 10.98
C GLY A 99 11.14 -10.84 10.76
N ALA A 100 11.49 -10.19 11.88
CA ALA A 100 12.12 -8.88 11.85
C ALA A 100 13.61 -8.93 11.46
N ARG A 101 14.08 -7.84 10.85
CA ARG A 101 15.47 -7.53 10.47
C ARG A 101 16.07 -8.46 9.41
N LEU A 102 15.62 -8.29 8.16
CA LEU A 102 16.15 -9.03 7.00
C LEU A 102 17.68 -9.00 6.90
N HIS A 103 18.29 -7.84 7.17
CA HIS A 103 19.72 -7.62 6.94
C HIS A 103 20.63 -8.19 8.05
N ASP A 104 20.09 -8.60 9.21
CA ASP A 104 20.86 -9.20 10.31
C ASP A 104 20.59 -10.72 10.47
N GLU A 105 19.66 -11.08 11.33
CA GLU A 105 19.33 -12.39 11.87
C GLU A 105 18.76 -13.29 10.78
N LEU A 106 17.83 -12.75 9.98
CA LEU A 106 17.30 -13.47 8.83
C LEU A 106 18.39 -13.73 7.78
N ARG A 107 19.33 -12.80 7.56
CA ARG A 107 20.45 -13.02 6.63
C ARG A 107 21.35 -14.15 7.10
N VAL A 108 21.68 -14.20 8.39
CA VAL A 108 22.51 -15.26 8.97
C VAL A 108 21.83 -16.62 8.80
N ALA A 109 20.58 -16.75 9.28
CA ALA A 109 19.80 -17.97 9.14
C ALA A 109 19.65 -18.40 7.66
N SER A 110 19.42 -17.44 6.76
CA SER A 110 19.34 -17.69 5.32
C SER A 110 20.62 -18.29 4.75
N THR A 111 21.77 -17.71 5.10
CA THR A 111 23.07 -18.21 4.62
C THR A 111 23.40 -19.58 5.18
N GLU A 112 23.04 -19.85 6.44
CA GLU A 112 23.20 -21.16 7.07
C GLU A 112 22.35 -22.24 6.38
N ALA A 113 21.07 -21.95 6.13
CA ALA A 113 20.16 -22.83 5.41
C ALA A 113 20.72 -23.22 4.02
N LEU A 114 21.11 -22.21 3.24
CA LEU A 114 21.68 -22.41 1.91
C LEU A 114 22.99 -23.21 1.96
N SER A 115 23.86 -22.95 2.95
CA SER A 115 25.12 -23.67 3.11
C SER A 115 24.95 -25.18 3.37
N ARG A 116 23.80 -25.59 3.92
CA ARG A 116 23.44 -27.00 4.16
C ARG A 116 22.65 -27.63 3.03
N GLY A 117 22.44 -26.91 1.93
CA GLY A 117 21.72 -27.39 0.76
C GLY A 117 20.20 -27.39 0.92
N PHE A 118 19.66 -26.68 1.92
CA PHE A 118 18.22 -26.44 1.98
C PHE A 118 17.80 -25.51 0.85
N SER A 119 16.61 -25.77 0.30
CA SER A 119 15.91 -24.75 -0.48
C SER A 119 15.41 -23.67 0.48
N LEU A 120 15.65 -22.40 0.15
CA LEU A 120 15.29 -21.28 1.01
C LEU A 120 14.14 -20.47 0.41
N ILE A 121 13.11 -20.26 1.21
CA ILE A 121 11.98 -19.38 0.91
C ILE A 121 11.91 -18.31 2.01
N ILE A 122 11.79 -17.04 1.63
CA ILE A 122 11.59 -15.91 2.53
C ILE A 122 10.24 -15.30 2.21
N ILE A 123 9.40 -15.10 3.23
CA ILE A 123 8.09 -14.49 3.07
C ILE A 123 8.24 -12.98 3.09
N GLU A 124 8.31 -12.37 1.92
CA GLU A 124 8.74 -10.98 1.75
C GLU A 124 7.85 -9.99 2.51
N ASP A 125 6.57 -10.31 2.59
CA ASP A 125 5.55 -9.48 3.19
C ASP A 125 5.33 -9.83 4.68
N ALA A 126 6.09 -10.77 5.23
CA ALA A 126 6.22 -11.06 6.66
C ALA A 126 7.67 -10.82 7.15
N VAL A 127 8.36 -9.85 6.55
CA VAL A 127 9.72 -9.43 6.91
C VAL A 127 9.77 -7.91 7.11
N ALA A 128 10.43 -7.47 8.18
CA ALA A 128 10.67 -6.06 8.48
C ALA A 128 12.16 -5.73 8.53
N SER A 129 12.52 -4.44 8.46
CA SER A 129 13.90 -3.96 8.63
C SER A 129 13.90 -2.50 9.07
N ASP A 130 14.76 -2.14 10.02
CA ASP A 130 15.08 -0.76 10.43
C ASP A 130 16.15 -0.11 9.52
N ASP A 131 16.87 -0.90 8.71
CA ASP A 131 17.73 -0.43 7.61
C ASP A 131 17.20 -0.93 6.25
N PRO A 132 16.39 -0.13 5.53
CA PRO A 132 15.77 -0.57 4.28
C PRO A 132 16.75 -0.66 3.10
N ILE A 133 17.83 0.13 3.08
CA ILE A 133 18.83 0.10 2.01
C ILE A 133 19.66 -1.19 2.12
N HIS A 134 20.07 -1.54 3.33
CA HIS A 134 20.78 -2.78 3.59
C HIS A 134 19.85 -3.99 3.38
N ALA A 135 18.58 -3.91 3.75
CA ALA A 135 17.60 -4.96 3.47
C ALA A 135 17.45 -5.23 1.97
N ALA A 136 17.30 -4.19 1.13
CA ALA A 136 17.22 -4.34 -0.32
C ALA A 136 18.50 -4.98 -0.90
N SER A 137 19.67 -4.54 -0.43
CA SER A 137 20.95 -5.14 -0.83
C SER A 137 21.07 -6.61 -0.39
N THR A 138 20.53 -6.94 0.78
CA THR A 138 20.49 -8.32 1.32
C THR A 138 19.54 -9.20 0.52
N GLN A 139 18.39 -8.69 0.11
CA GLN A 139 17.44 -9.41 -0.74
C GLN A 139 18.10 -9.85 -2.05
N ILE A 140 18.77 -8.92 -2.75
CA ILE A 140 19.53 -9.23 -3.98
C ILE A 140 20.61 -10.27 -3.68
N TYR A 141 21.41 -10.06 -2.62
CA TYR A 141 22.47 -10.98 -2.20
C TYR A 141 22.00 -12.42 -1.96
N LEU A 142 20.80 -12.60 -1.39
CA LEU A 142 20.20 -13.90 -1.11
C LEU A 142 19.55 -14.51 -2.35
N GLN A 143 18.88 -13.70 -3.19
CA GLN A 143 18.31 -14.14 -4.47
C GLN A 143 19.40 -14.70 -5.41
N ASP A 144 20.54 -14.03 -5.50
CA ASP A 144 21.71 -14.48 -6.28
C ASP A 144 22.25 -15.84 -5.80
N ARG A 145 21.91 -16.27 -4.58
CA ARG A 145 22.29 -17.56 -3.99
C ARG A 145 21.16 -18.60 -4.02
N GLY A 146 20.06 -18.30 -4.70
CA GLY A 146 18.94 -19.21 -4.89
C GLY A 146 17.84 -19.11 -3.83
N ALA A 147 17.86 -18.10 -2.97
CA ALA A 147 16.72 -17.81 -2.10
C ALA A 147 15.53 -17.31 -2.93
N ARG A 148 14.35 -17.84 -2.68
CA ARG A 148 13.10 -17.36 -3.27
C ARG A 148 12.39 -16.42 -2.31
N PHE A 149 11.94 -15.29 -2.82
CA PHE A 149 11.07 -14.39 -2.09
C PHE A 149 9.66 -14.57 -2.64
N ILE A 150 8.70 -14.85 -1.77
CA ILE A 150 7.29 -15.04 -2.12
C ILE A 150 6.41 -14.33 -1.10
N THR A 151 5.16 -14.05 -1.44
CA THR A 151 4.19 -13.54 -0.47
C THR A 151 3.60 -14.66 0.38
N ALA A 152 2.99 -14.32 1.51
CA ALA A 152 2.23 -15.26 2.33
C ALA A 152 1.09 -15.92 1.53
N GLU A 153 0.47 -15.19 0.59
CA GLU A 153 -0.57 -15.70 -0.31
C GLU A 153 -0.02 -16.75 -1.28
N GLU A 154 1.13 -16.47 -1.91
CA GLU A 154 1.83 -17.42 -2.78
C GLU A 154 2.24 -18.68 -2.02
N MET A 155 2.64 -18.52 -0.75
CA MET A 155 2.92 -19.67 0.13
C MET A 155 1.68 -20.51 0.40
N ALA A 156 0.55 -19.89 0.73
CA ALA A 156 -0.71 -20.62 0.97
C ALA A 156 -1.14 -21.43 -0.26
N SER A 157 -0.99 -20.82 -1.45
CA SER A 157 -1.21 -21.50 -2.73
C SER A 157 -0.24 -22.66 -2.95
N LEU A 158 1.04 -22.49 -2.60
CA LEU A 158 2.02 -23.57 -2.66
C LEU A 158 1.62 -24.73 -1.74
N LEU A 159 1.26 -24.47 -0.48
CA LEU A 159 0.95 -25.45 0.56
C LEU A 159 -0.30 -26.31 0.30
N GLY A 160 -1.04 -26.04 -0.77
CA GLY A 160 -2.15 -26.89 -1.21
C GLY A 160 -3.42 -26.66 -0.40
N GLU A 161 -3.51 -25.55 0.35
CA GLU A 161 -4.83 -25.06 0.71
C GLU A 161 -5.58 -24.75 -0.58
N LYS A 162 -6.73 -25.43 -0.78
CA LYS A 162 -7.78 -24.78 -1.56
C LYS A 162 -8.01 -23.43 -0.88
N PRO A 163 -8.00 -22.30 -1.62
CA PRO A 163 -8.36 -21.02 -1.03
C PRO A 163 -9.62 -21.27 -0.21
N ARG A 164 -9.60 -20.92 1.10
CA ARG A 164 -10.78 -21.01 1.98
C ARG A 164 -11.97 -20.69 1.11
N GLU A 165 -12.86 -21.69 0.93
CA GLU A 165 -14.03 -21.56 0.08
C GLU A 165 -14.63 -20.20 0.40
N GLU A 166 -14.57 -19.30 -0.60
CA GLU A 166 -14.97 -17.91 -0.42
C GLU A 166 -16.35 -17.97 0.21
N SER A 167 -16.47 -17.47 1.44
CA SER A 167 -17.79 -17.13 1.95
C SER A 167 -18.43 -16.26 0.86
N PRO A 168 -19.69 -16.50 0.44
CA PRO A 168 -20.22 -16.09 -0.87
C PRO A 168 -20.33 -14.59 -1.14
N THR A 169 -19.65 -13.76 -0.36
CA THR A 169 -19.42 -12.36 -0.62
C THR A 169 -17.98 -12.19 -1.11
N SER A 170 -17.69 -12.62 -2.33
CA SER A 170 -16.53 -12.12 -3.06
C SER A 170 -16.59 -10.59 -2.95
N PRO A 171 -15.60 -9.92 -2.32
CA PRO A 171 -15.68 -8.48 -2.10
C PRO A 171 -15.82 -7.79 -3.45
N ASP A 172 -16.70 -6.79 -3.52
CA ASP A 172 -16.90 -6.03 -4.75
C ASP A 172 -15.54 -5.53 -5.25
N CYS A 173 -15.14 -5.97 -6.44
CA CYS A 173 -13.95 -5.46 -7.09
C CYS A 173 -14.29 -4.06 -7.57
N LEU A 174 -13.65 -3.05 -6.98
CA LEU A 174 -13.83 -1.69 -7.40
C LEU A 174 -13.25 -1.54 -8.81
N ASP A 175 -14.06 -1.01 -9.72
CA ASP A 175 -13.63 -0.74 -11.09
C ASP A 175 -12.41 0.20 -11.07
N ALA A 176 -11.35 -0.16 -11.80
CA ALA A 176 -10.28 0.79 -12.09
C ALA A 176 -10.82 1.91 -12.99
N LEU A 177 -10.70 3.16 -12.54
CA LEU A 177 -11.16 4.34 -13.27
C LEU A 177 -10.03 4.97 -14.10
N ILE A 178 -9.65 4.28 -15.18
CA ILE A 178 -8.64 4.79 -16.11
C ILE A 178 -9.30 5.78 -17.09
N ALA A 179 -8.69 6.94 -17.31
CA ALA A 179 -9.11 7.90 -18.34
C ALA A 179 -10.54 8.48 -18.22
N GLY A 180 -11.18 8.43 -17.04
CA GLY A 180 -12.56 8.90 -16.86
C GLY A 180 -13.62 7.99 -17.49
N GLY A 181 -13.25 6.74 -17.77
CA GLY A 181 -14.16 5.64 -18.09
C GLY A 181 -13.87 4.44 -17.20
N ARG A 182 -14.82 3.51 -17.09
CA ARG A 182 -14.51 2.17 -16.63
C ARG A 182 -13.62 1.53 -17.70
N VAL A 183 -12.38 1.22 -17.37
CA VAL A 183 -11.59 0.33 -18.22
C VAL A 183 -11.77 -1.06 -17.66
N ASP A 184 -12.36 -1.93 -18.49
CA ASP A 184 -12.46 -3.34 -18.21
C ASP A 184 -11.02 -3.88 -18.19
N VAL A 185 -10.47 -4.06 -16.99
CA VAL A 185 -9.15 -4.64 -16.81
C VAL A 185 -9.27 -6.12 -17.14
N GLN A 186 -9.23 -6.44 -18.44
CA GLN A 186 -9.30 -7.82 -18.90
C GLN A 186 -7.96 -8.51 -18.62
N GLY A 187 -7.97 -9.46 -17.69
CA GLY A 187 -6.85 -10.34 -17.40
C GLY A 187 -6.72 -10.66 -15.90
N PRO A 188 -5.86 -11.62 -15.53
CA PRO A 188 -5.52 -11.90 -14.13
C PRO A 188 -4.61 -10.79 -13.60
N ALA A 189 -5.11 -9.55 -13.56
CA ALA A 189 -4.37 -8.43 -13.01
C ALA A 189 -4.32 -8.59 -11.49
N ARG A 190 -3.10 -8.54 -10.93
CA ARG A 190 -2.84 -8.54 -9.48
C ARG A 190 -3.84 -7.62 -8.78
N ARG A 191 -4.49 -8.12 -7.73
CA ARG A 191 -5.46 -7.37 -6.94
C ARG A 191 -4.90 -7.09 -5.55
N ILE A 192 -5.29 -5.97 -4.97
CA ILE A 192 -5.09 -5.69 -3.56
C ILE A 192 -6.45 -5.81 -2.89
N VAL A 193 -6.58 -6.78 -2.00
CA VAL A 193 -7.75 -6.93 -1.12
C VAL A 193 -7.56 -6.01 0.07
N HIS A 194 -8.57 -5.22 0.36
CA HIS A 194 -8.56 -4.31 1.51
C HIS A 194 -9.40 -4.89 2.64
N HIS A 195 -8.79 -4.93 3.82
CA HIS A 195 -9.36 -5.53 5.01
C HIS A 195 -9.83 -4.45 5.98
N SER A 196 -10.85 -4.77 6.76
CA SER A 196 -11.31 -3.91 7.84
C SER A 196 -10.21 -3.76 8.90
N PRO A 197 -9.81 -2.54 9.26
CA PRO A 197 -8.80 -2.32 10.30
C PRO A 197 -9.30 -2.68 11.70
N SER A 198 -10.61 -2.84 11.88
CA SER A 198 -11.22 -3.28 13.15
C SER A 198 -11.42 -4.81 13.20
N HIS A 199 -11.46 -5.46 12.03
CA HIS A 199 -11.68 -6.90 11.87
C HIS A 199 -10.84 -7.42 10.69
N SER A 200 -9.60 -7.82 10.94
CA SER A 200 -8.65 -8.19 9.88
C SER A 200 -9.13 -9.32 8.96
N ASP A 201 -10.00 -10.21 9.44
CA ASP A 201 -10.61 -11.28 8.62
C ASP A 201 -11.71 -10.77 7.67
N GLU A 202 -12.24 -9.57 7.90
CA GLU A 202 -13.30 -8.97 7.09
C GLU A 202 -12.71 -8.28 5.86
N LYS A 203 -12.95 -8.87 4.68
CA LYS A 203 -12.60 -8.28 3.39
C LYS A 203 -13.67 -7.29 2.97
N LEU A 204 -13.30 -6.02 2.79
CA LEU A 204 -14.24 -4.95 2.45
C LEU A 204 -14.41 -4.80 0.93
N TRP A 205 -13.31 -4.72 0.19
CA TRP A 205 -13.28 -4.53 -1.26
C TRP A 205 -11.94 -4.96 -1.83
N ALA A 206 -11.85 -5.08 -3.15
CA ALA A 206 -10.57 -5.28 -3.84
C ALA A 206 -10.37 -4.24 -4.95
N VAL A 207 -9.12 -3.90 -5.26
CA VAL A 207 -8.75 -3.02 -6.37
C VAL A 207 -7.71 -3.69 -7.27
N HIS A 208 -7.80 -3.44 -8.57
CA HIS A 208 -6.77 -3.85 -9.50
C HIS A 208 -5.50 -3.00 -9.35
N VAL A 209 -4.34 -3.65 -9.43
CA VAL A 209 -3.03 -3.00 -9.54
C VAL A 209 -2.81 -2.64 -10.99
N CYS A 210 -2.77 -1.34 -11.28
CA CYS A 210 -2.52 -0.85 -12.64
C CYS A 210 -1.04 -1.08 -13.00
N ASP A 211 -0.80 -1.73 -14.13
CA ASP A 211 0.54 -1.92 -14.70
C ASP A 211 1.02 -0.68 -15.48
N ALA A 212 2.22 -0.77 -16.06
CA ALA A 212 2.81 0.32 -16.82
C ALA A 212 2.02 0.69 -18.10
N GLU A 213 1.36 -0.27 -18.75
CA GLU A 213 0.55 0.00 -19.95
C GLU A 213 -0.72 0.77 -19.57
N GLN A 214 -1.37 0.36 -18.50
CA GLN A 214 -2.55 1.02 -17.96
C GLN A 214 -2.25 2.43 -17.44
N VAL A 215 -1.09 2.61 -16.82
CA VAL A 215 -0.57 3.94 -16.45
C VAL A 215 -0.38 4.80 -17.70
N ALA A 216 0.26 4.28 -18.74
CA ALA A 216 0.47 5.03 -19.98
C ALA A 216 -0.85 5.46 -20.62
N ILE A 217 -1.87 4.58 -20.66
CA ILE A 217 -3.21 4.91 -21.15
C ILE A 217 -3.83 6.07 -20.36
N ALA A 218 -3.70 6.05 -19.02
CA ALA A 218 -4.20 7.12 -18.16
C ALA A 218 -3.47 8.45 -18.41
N SER A 219 -2.14 8.43 -18.50
CA SER A 219 -1.29 9.59 -18.77
C SER A 219 -1.58 10.20 -20.13
N GLU A 220 -1.71 9.38 -21.17
CA GLU A 220 -2.07 9.84 -22.49
C GLU A 220 -3.46 10.48 -22.52
N ALA A 221 -4.44 9.93 -21.79
CA ALA A 221 -5.76 10.55 -21.68
C ALA A 221 -5.70 11.92 -21.02
N SER A 222 -4.92 12.05 -19.94
CA SER A 222 -4.66 13.35 -19.29
C SER A 222 -3.97 14.35 -20.20
N LYS A 223 -2.99 13.90 -20.98
CA LYS A 223 -2.27 14.72 -21.96
C LYS A 223 -3.16 15.16 -23.13
N ARG A 224 -4.03 14.28 -23.63
CA ARG A 224 -5.03 14.61 -24.67
C ARG A 224 -6.08 15.62 -24.19
N ALA A 225 -6.51 15.54 -22.93
CA ALA A 225 -7.49 16.46 -22.36
C ALA A 225 -6.91 17.86 -22.06
N TRP A 226 -5.59 17.95 -21.86
CA TRP A 226 -4.93 19.16 -21.37
C TRP A 226 -5.14 20.41 -22.24
N PRO A 227 -4.99 20.39 -23.58
CA PRO A 227 -5.18 21.58 -24.40
C PRO A 227 -6.59 22.18 -24.25
N GLY A 228 -7.62 21.32 -24.21
CA GLY A 228 -9.01 21.74 -24.00
C GLY A 228 -9.20 22.37 -22.62
N TRP A 229 -8.73 21.69 -21.57
CA TRP A 229 -8.86 22.17 -20.19
C TRP A 229 -8.14 23.49 -19.92
N LYS A 230 -6.90 23.62 -20.40
CA LYS A 230 -6.10 24.85 -20.28
C LYS A 230 -6.75 26.04 -21.00
N SER A 231 -7.43 25.79 -22.11
CA SER A 231 -8.08 26.84 -22.90
C SER A 231 -9.39 27.35 -22.29
N LEU A 232 -9.99 26.62 -21.34
CA LEU A 232 -11.22 27.07 -20.68
C LEU A 232 -10.97 28.36 -19.89
N PRO A 233 -11.96 29.28 -19.84
CA PRO A 233 -11.91 30.41 -18.93
C PRO A 233 -11.75 29.95 -17.49
N VAL A 234 -11.04 30.75 -16.68
CA VAL A 234 -10.76 30.43 -15.27
C VAL A 234 -12.05 30.24 -14.50
N GLU A 235 -13.06 31.06 -14.80
CA GLU A 235 -14.38 31.04 -14.19
C GLU A 235 -15.08 29.68 -14.40
N LYS A 236 -14.88 29.04 -15.57
CA LYS A 236 -15.41 27.71 -15.83
C LYS A 236 -14.71 26.62 -15.04
N ARG A 237 -13.42 26.80 -14.72
CA ARG A 237 -12.70 25.88 -13.84
C ARG A 237 -13.12 26.08 -12.38
N VAL A 238 -13.33 27.33 -11.96
CA VAL A 238 -13.89 27.67 -10.64
C VAL A 238 -15.29 27.05 -10.46
N GLU A 239 -16.17 27.15 -11.46
CA GLU A 239 -17.50 26.52 -11.41
C GLU A 239 -17.43 25.01 -11.12
N VAL A 240 -16.42 24.29 -11.64
CA VAL A 240 -16.21 22.86 -11.35
C VAL A 240 -15.78 22.66 -9.89
N LEU A 241 -14.86 23.48 -9.37
CA LEU A 241 -14.40 23.40 -7.98
C LEU A 241 -15.52 23.71 -6.98
N ASP A 242 -16.35 24.73 -7.27
CA ASP A 242 -17.49 25.10 -6.42
C ASP A 242 -18.54 23.99 -6.39
N ARG A 243 -18.86 23.40 -7.53
CA ARG A 243 -19.79 22.25 -7.59
C ARG A 243 -19.24 21.05 -6.84
N LEU A 244 -17.94 20.76 -6.98
CA LEU A 244 -17.30 19.68 -6.22
C LEU A 244 -17.39 19.94 -4.71
N ALA A 245 -17.20 21.18 -4.26
CA ALA A 245 -17.31 21.54 -2.85
C ALA A 245 -18.72 21.26 -2.30
N VAL A 246 -19.77 21.64 -3.04
CA VAL A 246 -21.17 21.36 -2.69
C VAL A 246 -21.44 19.86 -2.62
N LEU A 247 -20.94 19.09 -3.60
CA LEU A 247 -21.13 17.64 -3.65
C LEU A 247 -20.39 16.91 -2.50
N LEU A 248 -19.16 17.32 -2.17
CA LEU A 248 -18.43 16.78 -1.03
C LEU A 248 -19.11 17.09 0.30
N GLU A 249 -19.64 18.30 0.45
CA GLU A 249 -20.39 18.72 1.64
C GLU A 249 -21.66 17.87 1.82
N ALA A 250 -22.40 17.60 0.73
CA ALA A 250 -23.56 16.70 0.75
C ALA A 250 -23.19 15.24 1.11
N GLU A 251 -22.01 14.77 0.69
CA GLU A 251 -21.52 13.42 0.98
C GLU A 251 -20.78 13.27 2.32
N SER A 252 -20.68 14.34 3.12
CA SER A 252 -19.82 14.42 4.30
C SER A 252 -20.02 13.28 5.29
N SER A 253 -21.28 13.00 5.66
CA SER A 253 -21.61 11.90 6.58
C SER A 253 -21.27 10.52 6.01
N ALA A 254 -21.46 10.32 4.71
CA ALA A 254 -21.17 9.06 4.05
C ALA A 254 -19.65 8.83 3.92
N LEU A 255 -18.90 9.86 3.51
CA LEU A 255 -17.43 9.82 3.43
C LEU A 255 -16.79 9.59 4.81
N ALA A 256 -17.30 10.23 5.87
CA ALA A 256 -16.80 10.02 7.22
C ALA A 256 -17.01 8.58 7.71
N ARG A 257 -18.20 8.00 7.47
CA ARG A 257 -18.47 6.59 7.78
C ARG A 257 -17.62 5.63 6.95
N GLN A 258 -17.42 5.93 5.67
CA GLN A 258 -16.58 5.15 4.79
C GLN A 258 -15.12 5.14 5.29
N MET A 259 -14.55 6.31 5.61
CA MET A 259 -13.19 6.38 6.17
C MET A 259 -13.08 5.70 7.54
N ALA A 260 -14.12 5.72 8.36
CA ALA A 260 -14.14 4.99 9.62
C ALA A 260 -14.07 3.48 9.40
N ALA A 261 -14.90 2.95 8.51
CA ALA A 261 -14.95 1.53 8.19
C ALA A 261 -13.69 1.04 7.48
N GLU A 262 -13.16 1.81 6.53
CA GLU A 262 -12.08 1.34 5.65
C GLU A 262 -10.69 1.62 6.23
N ILE A 263 -10.47 2.75 6.92
CA ILE A 263 -9.12 3.13 7.39
C ILE A 263 -9.07 3.44 8.89
N GLY A 264 -10.12 3.08 9.64
CA GLY A 264 -10.13 3.22 11.10
C GLY A 264 -10.18 4.66 11.59
N LYS A 265 -10.54 5.61 10.71
CA LYS A 265 -10.57 7.03 11.07
C LYS A 265 -11.77 7.33 11.98
N PRO A 266 -11.57 7.95 13.17
CA PRO A 266 -12.70 8.38 13.98
C PRO A 266 -13.68 9.24 13.17
N ILE A 267 -15.00 9.01 13.30
CA ILE A 267 -16.02 9.70 12.50
C ILE A 267 -15.88 11.22 12.60
N THR A 268 -15.58 11.75 13.79
CA THR A 268 -15.33 13.18 14.01
C THR A 268 -14.14 13.70 13.21
N ASN A 269 -13.06 12.93 13.12
CA ASN A 269 -11.89 13.25 12.31
C ASN A 269 -12.20 13.13 10.81
N GLY A 270 -13.02 12.16 10.41
CA GLY A 270 -13.52 12.01 9.03
C GLY A 270 -14.36 13.21 8.59
N LEU A 271 -15.30 13.66 9.43
CA LEU A 271 -16.10 14.87 9.19
C LEU A 271 -15.20 16.11 9.09
N ALA A 272 -14.23 16.25 10.00
CA ALA A 272 -13.27 17.35 9.96
C ALA A 272 -12.41 17.33 8.67
N GLU A 273 -12.09 16.15 8.15
CA GLU A 273 -11.37 16.02 6.88
C GLU A 273 -12.21 16.47 5.68
N VAL A 274 -13.49 16.09 5.62
CA VAL A 274 -14.39 16.59 4.57
C VAL A 274 -14.51 18.11 4.65
N SER A 275 -14.72 18.66 5.84
CA SER A 275 -14.78 20.11 6.04
C SER A 275 -13.49 20.82 5.59
N ARG A 276 -12.32 20.23 5.87
CA ARG A 276 -11.03 20.73 5.35
C ARG A 276 -10.96 20.67 3.83
N ALA A 277 -11.38 19.58 3.20
CA ALA A 277 -11.39 19.45 1.75
C ALA A 277 -12.29 20.49 1.07
N VAL A 278 -13.49 20.72 1.62
CA VAL A 278 -14.42 21.78 1.17
C VAL A 278 -13.81 23.17 1.34
N ALA A 279 -13.17 23.43 2.48
CA ALA A 279 -12.49 24.70 2.73
C ALA A 279 -11.32 24.94 1.76
N LEU A 280 -10.54 23.90 1.43
CA LEU A 280 -9.46 23.99 0.45
C LEU A 280 -9.98 24.33 -0.95
N LEU A 281 -11.08 23.72 -1.39
CA LEU A 281 -11.72 24.05 -2.67
C LEU A 281 -12.18 25.51 -2.72
N LYS A 282 -12.90 25.96 -1.70
CA LYS A 282 -13.39 27.34 -1.58
C LYS A 282 -12.23 28.34 -1.54
N ALA A 283 -11.18 28.03 -0.75
CA ALA A 283 -9.99 28.88 -0.66
C ALA A 283 -9.29 29.00 -2.02
N VAL A 284 -9.06 27.90 -2.73
CA VAL A 284 -8.42 27.92 -4.05
C VAL A 284 -9.28 28.68 -5.07
N ALA A 285 -10.59 28.44 -5.10
CA ALA A 285 -11.52 29.15 -5.98
C ALA A 285 -11.48 30.68 -5.78
N CYS A 286 -11.35 31.17 -4.54
CA CYS A 286 -11.21 32.60 -4.25
C CYS A 286 -9.93 33.25 -4.82
N HIS A 287 -8.86 32.49 -5.02
CA HIS A 287 -7.56 33.01 -5.52
C HIS A 287 -7.47 33.05 -7.06
N ALA A 288 -8.53 32.65 -7.75
CA ALA A 288 -8.59 32.57 -9.22
C ALA A 288 -8.24 33.87 -9.95
N SER A 289 -8.56 35.04 -9.40
CA SER A 289 -8.25 36.34 -10.02
C SER A 289 -6.81 36.80 -9.75
N ASP A 290 -6.30 36.54 -8.55
CA ASP A 290 -5.10 37.19 -8.02
C ASP A 290 -3.83 36.42 -8.36
N GLU A 291 -3.92 35.09 -8.51
CA GLU A 291 -2.75 34.25 -8.73
C GLU A 291 -2.45 33.96 -10.20
N LEU A 292 -3.34 34.27 -11.14
CA LEU A 292 -3.11 33.95 -12.56
C LEU A 292 -2.35 35.05 -13.31
N GLN A 293 -2.55 36.32 -12.93
CA GLN A 293 -1.83 37.45 -13.49
C GLN A 293 -1.60 38.54 -12.43
N ALA A 294 -0.34 38.95 -12.24
CA ALA A 294 0.02 40.06 -11.36
C ALA A 294 0.68 41.17 -12.17
N ARG A 295 0.27 42.43 -11.97
CA ARG A 295 1.00 43.59 -12.51
C ARG A 295 2.26 43.81 -11.69
N CYS A 296 3.40 43.94 -12.38
CA CYS A 296 4.68 44.25 -11.77
C CYS A 296 5.18 45.57 -12.38
N GLY A 297 4.91 46.70 -11.72
CA GLY A 297 5.20 48.04 -12.26
C GLY A 297 4.18 48.52 -13.28
N ASP A 298 4.49 49.63 -13.94
CA ASP A 298 3.51 50.37 -14.76
C ASP A 298 3.12 49.60 -16.04
N ASP A 299 4.07 48.92 -16.69
CA ASP A 299 3.90 48.27 -18.02
C ASP A 299 4.23 46.76 -18.07
N SER A 300 4.49 46.09 -16.94
CA SER A 300 4.82 44.64 -16.95
C SER A 300 3.78 43.79 -16.22
N ILE A 301 3.53 42.59 -16.75
CA ILE A 301 2.59 41.61 -16.20
C ILE A 301 3.30 40.26 -16.08
N VAL A 302 3.28 39.67 -14.89
CA VAL A 302 3.67 38.27 -14.67
C VAL A 302 2.44 37.40 -14.82
N ARG A 303 2.55 36.32 -15.60
CA ARG A 303 1.46 35.36 -15.79
C ARG A 303 1.91 33.97 -15.38
N HIS A 304 1.13 33.32 -14.54
CA HIS A 304 1.33 31.91 -14.22
C HIS A 304 0.67 31.05 -15.30
N ARG A 305 1.37 29.99 -15.72
CA ARG A 305 0.89 29.03 -16.73
C ARG A 305 0.86 27.64 -16.11
N PRO A 306 -0.09 26.77 -16.53
CA PRO A 306 -0.06 25.38 -16.10
C PRO A 306 1.24 24.73 -16.55
N VAL A 307 1.72 23.81 -15.72
CA VAL A 307 2.85 22.94 -16.00
C VAL A 307 2.50 21.99 -17.13
N GLY A 308 1.34 21.32 -17.05
CA GLY A 308 0.99 20.27 -18.01
C GLY A 308 0.04 19.21 -17.48
N ALA A 309 0.25 17.97 -17.92
CA ALA A 309 -0.32 16.78 -17.30
C ALA A 309 0.56 16.36 -16.13
N ILE A 310 0.00 16.24 -14.93
CA ILE A 310 0.79 15.99 -13.71
C ILE A 310 0.39 14.67 -13.04
N ALA A 311 1.37 14.01 -12.46
CA ALA A 311 1.21 12.87 -11.59
C ALA A 311 1.00 13.31 -10.14
N MET A 312 0.06 12.67 -9.44
CA MET A 312 -0.19 12.89 -8.03
C MET A 312 -0.21 11.55 -7.27
N ILE A 313 0.64 11.42 -6.26
CA ILE A 313 0.69 10.25 -5.37
C ILE A 313 0.34 10.70 -3.95
N THR A 314 -0.69 10.08 -3.35
CA THR A 314 -1.23 10.51 -2.04
C THR A 314 -1.28 9.39 -1.00
N PRO A 315 -1.12 9.70 0.30
CA PRO A 315 -1.06 8.70 1.36
C PRO A 315 -2.46 8.26 1.81
N TRP A 316 -2.51 7.25 2.68
CA TRP A 316 -3.75 6.68 3.22
C TRP A 316 -4.35 7.47 4.39
N ASN A 317 -3.52 8.20 5.14
CA ASN A 317 -3.92 8.79 6.43
C ASN A 317 -4.89 9.98 6.29
N ASN A 318 -4.87 10.71 5.18
CA ASN A 318 -5.86 11.73 4.81
C ASN A 318 -6.24 11.54 3.33
N PRO A 319 -7.06 10.52 3.02
CA PRO A 319 -7.33 10.09 1.64
C PRO A 319 -8.27 11.05 0.89
N LEU A 320 -8.77 12.11 1.54
CA LEU A 320 -9.62 13.12 0.93
C LEU A 320 -8.96 14.51 0.94
N ALA A 321 -8.54 15.02 2.09
CA ALA A 321 -8.08 16.40 2.17
C ALA A 321 -6.73 16.63 1.47
N ILE A 322 -5.77 15.70 1.58
CA ILE A 322 -4.48 15.79 0.87
C ILE A 322 -4.69 15.78 -0.66
N PRO A 323 -5.42 14.80 -1.25
CA PRO A 323 -5.65 14.82 -2.69
C PRO A 323 -6.43 16.05 -3.16
N ILE A 324 -7.47 16.48 -2.43
CA ILE A 324 -8.22 17.69 -2.81
C ILE A 324 -7.34 18.94 -2.76
N GLY A 325 -6.46 19.07 -1.75
CA GLY A 325 -5.51 20.18 -1.67
C GLY A 325 -4.50 20.24 -2.82
N LYS A 326 -4.33 19.15 -3.58
CA LYS A 326 -3.47 19.08 -4.76
C LYS A 326 -4.27 19.19 -6.06
N ILE A 327 -5.42 18.52 -6.15
CA ILE A 327 -6.33 18.56 -7.31
C ILE A 327 -6.86 19.98 -7.52
N ALA A 328 -7.33 20.64 -6.46
CA ALA A 328 -7.96 21.96 -6.57
C ALA A 328 -7.03 22.99 -7.26
N PRO A 329 -5.78 23.23 -6.78
CA PRO A 329 -4.90 24.18 -7.46
C PRO A 329 -4.45 23.66 -8.83
N ALA A 330 -4.20 22.35 -8.99
CA ALA A 330 -3.83 21.79 -10.30
C ALA A 330 -4.89 22.12 -11.37
N LEU A 331 -6.15 21.86 -11.06
CA LEU A 331 -7.28 22.14 -11.94
C LEU A 331 -7.48 23.64 -12.15
N LEU A 332 -7.42 24.46 -11.11
CA LEU A 332 -7.57 25.91 -11.24
C LEU A 332 -6.56 26.52 -12.22
N PHE A 333 -5.29 26.12 -12.14
CA PHE A 333 -4.24 26.60 -13.04
C PHE A 333 -4.29 25.99 -14.44
N GLY A 334 -5.18 25.02 -14.69
CA GLY A 334 -5.37 24.40 -16.00
C GLY A 334 -4.45 23.21 -16.27
N ASN A 335 -3.97 22.53 -15.23
CA ASN A 335 -3.29 21.24 -15.35
C ASN A 335 -4.32 20.11 -15.42
N THR A 336 -3.93 18.97 -15.98
CA THR A 336 -4.66 17.70 -15.84
C THR A 336 -3.93 16.79 -14.87
N VAL A 337 -4.64 15.87 -14.20
CA VAL A 337 -4.10 15.08 -13.09
C VAL A 337 -4.26 13.59 -13.37
N VAL A 338 -3.17 12.83 -13.24
CA VAL A 338 -3.21 11.37 -13.05
C VAL A 338 -2.98 11.08 -11.57
N TRP A 339 -4.01 10.60 -10.89
CA TRP A 339 -3.99 10.36 -9.46
C TRP A 339 -3.77 8.89 -9.14
N LYS A 340 -2.73 8.61 -8.33
CA LYS A 340 -2.51 7.34 -7.66
C LYS A 340 -2.70 7.49 -6.14
N PRO A 341 -3.81 7.02 -5.56
CA PRO A 341 -3.97 6.96 -4.10
C PRO A 341 -3.14 5.81 -3.52
N ALA A 342 -2.82 5.88 -2.22
CA ALA A 342 -2.42 4.70 -1.47
C ALA A 342 -3.52 3.62 -1.58
N PRO A 343 -3.17 2.32 -1.63
CA PRO A 343 -4.15 1.25 -1.83
C PRO A 343 -5.37 1.38 -0.92
N ALA A 344 -5.18 1.56 0.39
CA ALA A 344 -6.24 1.72 1.40
C ALA A 344 -7.16 2.94 1.18
N GLY A 345 -6.72 3.96 0.42
CA GLY A 345 -7.52 5.14 0.08
C GLY A 345 -8.27 5.04 -1.26
N SER A 346 -8.17 3.91 -1.96
CA SER A 346 -8.68 3.78 -3.34
C SER A 346 -10.19 3.92 -3.44
N SER A 347 -10.94 3.36 -2.51
CA SER A 347 -12.41 3.46 -2.48
C SER A 347 -12.87 4.92 -2.32
N VAL A 348 -12.22 5.68 -1.43
CA VAL A 348 -12.48 7.14 -1.27
C VAL A 348 -12.12 7.88 -2.55
N ALA A 349 -11.00 7.53 -3.19
CA ALA A 349 -10.56 8.16 -4.43
C ALA A 349 -11.55 7.93 -5.58
N ILE A 350 -12.05 6.72 -5.75
CA ILE A 350 -13.07 6.37 -6.75
C ILE A 350 -14.35 7.20 -6.52
N LYS A 351 -14.76 7.39 -5.27
CA LYS A 351 -15.90 8.25 -4.95
C LYS A 351 -15.64 9.70 -5.35
N VAL A 352 -14.46 10.25 -5.03
CA VAL A 352 -14.06 11.61 -5.45
C VAL A 352 -14.07 11.76 -6.97
N MET A 353 -13.60 10.76 -7.72
CA MET A 353 -13.63 10.78 -9.19
C MET A 353 -15.05 10.87 -9.74
N LYS A 354 -16.00 10.13 -9.15
CA LYS A 354 -17.43 10.23 -9.51
C LYS A 354 -18.01 11.61 -9.20
N LEU A 355 -17.61 12.22 -8.08
CA LEU A 355 -18.05 13.57 -7.72
C LEU A 355 -17.44 14.64 -8.64
N LEU A 356 -16.21 14.46 -9.09
CA LEU A 356 -15.59 15.32 -10.11
C LEU A 356 -16.34 15.24 -11.44
N GLU A 357 -16.70 14.04 -11.90
CA GLU A 357 -17.52 13.88 -13.11
C GLU A 357 -18.90 14.55 -12.94
N ALA A 358 -19.56 14.34 -11.79
CA ALA A 358 -20.83 14.99 -11.46
C ALA A 358 -20.72 16.52 -11.34
N ALA A 359 -19.56 17.04 -10.92
CA ALA A 359 -19.26 18.47 -10.90
C ALA A 359 -19.06 19.07 -12.30
N GLY A 360 -19.00 18.23 -13.35
CA GLY A 360 -18.78 18.65 -14.74
C GLY A 360 -17.32 18.73 -15.13
N CYS A 361 -16.41 18.09 -14.38
CA CYS A 361 -15.02 17.94 -14.79
C CYS A 361 -14.96 17.11 -16.09
N PRO A 362 -14.37 17.62 -17.19
CA PRO A 362 -14.29 16.87 -18.44
C PRO A 362 -13.49 15.58 -18.30
N ARG A 363 -13.88 14.55 -19.06
CA ARG A 363 -13.15 13.28 -19.07
C ARG A 363 -11.68 13.48 -19.43
N GLY A 364 -10.80 12.76 -18.74
CA GLY A 364 -9.36 12.87 -18.89
C GLY A 364 -8.73 14.05 -18.14
N VAL A 365 -9.49 15.06 -17.68
CA VAL A 365 -8.89 16.15 -16.89
C VAL A 365 -8.39 15.65 -15.54
N THR A 366 -9.13 14.73 -14.95
CA THR A 366 -8.67 13.91 -13.83
C THR A 366 -8.79 12.44 -14.24
N THR A 367 -7.75 11.66 -13.99
CA THR A 367 -7.70 10.21 -14.20
C THR A 367 -7.20 9.54 -12.92
N LEU A 368 -7.57 8.28 -12.71
CA LEU A 368 -7.21 7.53 -11.51
C LEU A 368 -6.52 6.22 -11.92
N VAL A 369 -5.39 5.93 -11.28
CA VAL A 369 -4.73 4.62 -11.37
C VAL A 369 -4.56 4.06 -9.98
N CYS A 370 -5.21 2.92 -9.72
CA CYS A 370 -5.08 2.22 -8.43
C CYS A 370 -3.92 1.24 -8.49
N GLY A 371 -3.27 0.99 -7.36
CA GLY A 371 -2.19 0.01 -7.27
C GLY A 371 -1.19 0.34 -6.18
N ASP A 372 -0.08 -0.40 -6.17
CA ASP A 372 0.93 -0.34 -5.11
C ASP A 372 2.13 0.51 -5.55
N ARG A 373 3.32 0.18 -5.02
CA ARG A 373 4.58 0.81 -5.37
C ARG A 373 4.94 0.64 -6.85
N THR A 374 4.61 -0.49 -7.50
CA THR A 374 4.98 -0.69 -8.91
C THR A 374 4.21 0.28 -9.81
N THR A 375 2.93 0.52 -9.52
CA THR A 375 2.12 1.53 -10.22
C THR A 375 2.67 2.93 -10.01
N ALA A 376 3.12 3.25 -8.78
CA ALA A 376 3.73 4.55 -8.49
C ALA A 376 5.04 4.77 -9.27
N LEU A 377 5.90 3.75 -9.35
CA LEU A 377 7.16 3.82 -10.11
C LEU A 377 6.91 3.96 -11.61
N ALA A 378 5.92 3.25 -12.15
CA ALA A 378 5.51 3.40 -13.54
C ALA A 378 5.04 4.84 -13.84
N LEU A 379 4.21 5.40 -12.95
CA LEU A 379 3.72 6.78 -13.06
C LEU A 379 4.88 7.80 -13.02
N MET A 380 5.88 7.59 -12.15
CA MET A 380 7.04 8.46 -12.03
C MET A 380 8.00 8.38 -13.23
N SER A 381 7.95 7.29 -13.99
CA SER A 381 8.82 7.05 -15.15
C SER A 381 8.15 7.42 -16.47
N ASP A 382 6.88 7.84 -16.45
CA ASP A 382 6.10 8.12 -17.64
C ASP A 382 6.43 9.49 -18.26
N SER A 383 7.05 9.47 -19.44
CA SER A 383 7.42 10.65 -20.22
C SER A 383 6.23 11.51 -20.72
N ASN A 384 5.00 11.03 -20.57
CA ASN A 384 3.81 11.82 -20.86
C ASN A 384 3.43 12.81 -19.77
N LEU A 385 4.07 12.76 -18.60
CA LEU A 385 3.77 13.62 -17.47
C LEU A 385 4.86 14.68 -17.27
N ASP A 386 4.42 15.92 -17.05
CA ASP A 386 5.26 17.11 -16.99
C ASP A 386 5.74 17.43 -15.57
N ALA A 387 5.07 16.89 -14.54
CA ALA A 387 5.50 17.00 -13.14
C ALA A 387 4.89 15.91 -12.26
N ILE A 388 5.49 15.70 -11.09
CA ILE A 388 5.04 14.75 -10.07
C ILE A 388 4.94 15.47 -8.73
N THR A 389 3.87 15.22 -7.98
CA THR A 389 3.74 15.61 -6.58
C THR A 389 3.45 14.40 -5.71
N ILE A 390 4.20 14.25 -4.62
CA ILE A 390 4.12 13.11 -3.71
C ILE A 390 3.84 13.61 -2.29
N SER A 391 3.08 12.83 -1.53
CA SER A 391 2.97 13.00 -0.08
C SER A 391 2.94 11.63 0.57
N GLY A 392 3.87 11.39 1.50
CA GLY A 392 4.11 10.06 2.08
C GLY A 392 5.35 9.37 1.49
N SER A 393 5.68 8.21 2.05
CA SER A 393 6.63 7.25 1.47
C SER A 393 5.96 6.46 0.34
N LEU A 394 6.76 5.89 -0.55
CA LEU A 394 6.32 5.10 -1.70
C LEU A 394 6.10 3.62 -1.36
#